data_AF-A0A0Q1AHI3-F1
#
_entry.id   AF-A0A0Q1AHI3-F1
#
_cell.length_a   1.000
_cell.length_b   1.000
_cell.length_c   1.000
_cell.angle_alpha   90.00
_cell.angle_beta   90.00
_cell.angle_gamma   90.00
#
_symmetry.space_group_name_H-M   'P 1'
#
loop_
_entity.id
_entity.type
_entity.pdbx_description
1 polymer ?
#
loop_
_entity_poly.entity_id
_entity_poly.type
_entity_poly.pdbx_seq_one_letter_code
_entity_poly.pdbx_strand_id
1 'polypeptide(L)'
;MTSMSAIVGKPSLVTKVYVPRQVLVLSTVLSSFTSSILEFSILVPLLIFFGVDLSINVLLFPVIQVAFLVLVYGLSLILAALYVYYRDLNQIWDVLLQAGFFLSPIVYPISIVPEKYLGYYMMNPVTVIIEMYRETLLYSETPSLGDVAFVMAAAGAMLFAGAALFRRLERRFAEEI
;
A
#
# COMPACT_ATOMS: atom_id res chain seq x y z
N MET A 1 -3.28 -8.38 4.72
CA MET A 1 -3.98 -9.60 5.18
C MET A 1 -5.47 -9.34 5.43
N THR A 2 -5.84 -8.42 6.32
CA THR A 2 -7.24 -8.12 6.68
C THR A 2 -8.15 -7.82 5.49
N SER A 3 -7.63 -7.17 4.45
CA SER A 3 -8.37 -6.86 3.21
C SER A 3 -8.58 -8.06 2.28
N MET A 4 -7.63 -9.00 2.27
CA MET A 4 -7.71 -10.22 1.46
C MET A 4 -8.77 -11.17 2.02
N SER A 5 -8.84 -11.29 3.35
CA SER A 5 -9.86 -12.07 4.05
C SER A 5 -11.18 -11.31 4.23
N ALA A 6 -11.31 -10.06 3.78
CA ALA A 6 -12.47 -9.21 4.07
C ALA A 6 -13.79 -9.79 3.53
N ILE A 7 -13.73 -10.48 2.39
CA ILE A 7 -14.90 -11.09 1.73
C ILE A 7 -15.29 -12.40 2.44
N VAL A 8 -14.30 -13.21 2.82
CA VAL A 8 -14.52 -14.56 3.40
C VAL A 8 -14.74 -14.52 4.93
N GLY A 9 -14.14 -13.55 5.62
CA GLY A 9 -14.14 -13.45 7.08
C GLY A 9 -15.36 -12.78 7.71
N LYS A 10 -16.29 -12.22 6.92
CA LYS A 10 -17.54 -11.61 7.41
C LYS A 10 -18.78 -12.12 6.66
N PRO A 11 -19.07 -13.43 6.66
CA PRO A 11 -20.18 -14.01 5.89
C PRO A 11 -21.55 -13.45 6.32
N SER A 12 -21.73 -13.06 7.59
CA SER A 12 -22.99 -12.52 8.14
C SER A 12 -23.36 -11.12 7.65
N LEU A 13 -22.39 -10.31 7.22
CA LEU A 13 -22.64 -8.99 6.62
C LEU A 13 -22.95 -9.11 5.12
N VAL A 14 -22.35 -10.08 4.44
CA VAL A 14 -22.57 -10.36 3.01
C VAL A 14 -23.94 -11.04 2.77
N THR A 15 -24.44 -11.83 3.72
CA THR A 15 -25.70 -12.57 3.58
C THR A 15 -26.95 -11.80 4.00
N LYS A 16 -26.84 -10.71 4.78
CA LYS A 16 -28.00 -9.99 5.33
C LYS A 16 -28.26 -8.61 4.71
N VAL A 17 -27.27 -8.01 4.06
CA VAL A 17 -27.40 -6.70 3.39
C VAL A 17 -26.66 -6.76 2.06
N TYR A 18 -27.27 -6.27 0.98
CA TYR A 18 -26.65 -6.23 -0.35
C TYR A 18 -25.57 -5.14 -0.38
N VAL A 19 -24.37 -5.46 0.09
CA VAL A 19 -23.22 -4.56 0.08
C VAL A 19 -22.32 -4.90 -1.12
N PRO A 20 -21.97 -3.94 -1.99
CA PRO A 20 -21.00 -4.18 -3.05
C PRO A 20 -19.68 -4.66 -2.45
N ARG A 21 -19.14 -5.77 -2.95
CA ARG A 21 -17.98 -6.45 -2.33
C ARG A 21 -16.72 -5.59 -2.34
N GLN A 22 -16.62 -4.64 -3.27
CA GLN A 22 -15.56 -3.63 -3.32
C GLN A 22 -15.56 -2.72 -2.07
N VAL A 23 -16.73 -2.40 -1.53
CA VAL A 23 -16.86 -1.57 -0.32
C VAL A 23 -16.29 -2.28 0.90
N LEU A 24 -16.38 -3.62 0.96
CA LEU A 24 -15.77 -4.40 2.03
C LEU A 24 -14.24 -4.27 1.99
N VAL A 25 -13.64 -4.45 0.82
CA VAL A 25 -12.19 -4.27 0.63
C VAL A 25 -11.79 -2.84 0.99
N LEU A 26 -12.50 -1.85 0.45
CA LEU A 26 -12.24 -0.44 0.73
C LEU A 26 -12.31 -0.12 2.23
N SER A 27 -13.33 -0.60 2.94
CA SER A 27 -13.50 -0.35 4.37
C SER A 27 -12.31 -0.84 5.21
N THR A 28 -11.74 -2.00 4.86
CA THR A 28 -10.57 -2.54 5.56
C THR A 28 -9.29 -1.76 5.26
N VAL A 29 -9.13 -1.31 4.00
CA VAL A 29 -7.98 -0.48 3.61
C VAL A 29 -8.07 0.89 4.30
N LEU A 30 -9.25 1.52 4.32
CA LEU A 30 -9.47 2.78 5.04
C LEU A 30 -9.24 2.63 6.54
N SER A 31 -9.69 1.53 7.15
CA SER A 31 -9.42 1.27 8.57
C SER A 31 -7.91 1.23 8.86
N SER A 32 -7.14 0.56 8.00
CA SER A 32 -5.68 0.46 8.14
C SER A 32 -5.00 1.82 7.89
N PHE A 33 -5.54 2.60 6.95
CA PHE A 33 -5.07 3.96 6.68
C PHE A 33 -5.30 4.91 7.85
N THR A 34 -6.45 4.82 8.52
CA THR A 34 -6.72 5.59 9.75
C THR A 34 -5.71 5.22 10.85
N SER A 35 -5.42 3.93 11.04
CA SER A 35 -4.37 3.50 11.97
C SER A 35 -3.01 4.10 11.60
N SER A 36 -2.64 4.07 10.32
CA SER A 36 -1.39 4.68 9.84
C SER A 36 -1.34 6.19 10.11
N ILE A 37 -2.43 6.94 9.90
CA ILE A 37 -2.48 8.37 10.24
C ILE A 37 -2.20 8.60 11.73
N LEU A 38 -2.74 7.76 12.61
CA LEU A 38 -2.50 7.86 14.05
C LEU A 38 -1.04 7.57 14.40
N GLU A 39 -0.43 6.55 13.79
CA GLU A 39 0.99 6.24 13.95
C GLU A 39 1.88 7.42 13.51
N PHE A 40 1.58 8.02 12.37
CA PHE A 40 2.33 9.18 11.87
C PHE A 40 2.11 10.44 12.72
N SER A 41 0.90 10.61 13.28
CA SER A 41 0.60 11.71 14.20
C SER A 41 1.46 11.65 15.48
N ILE A 42 1.86 10.46 15.90
CA ILE A 42 2.79 10.25 17.03
C ILE A 42 4.24 10.40 16.56
N LEU A 43 4.56 9.95 15.34
CA LEU A 43 5.90 10.03 14.78
C LEU A 43 6.38 11.48 14.62
N VAL A 44 5.54 12.39 14.15
CA VAL A 44 5.94 13.79 13.88
C VAL A 44 6.46 14.51 15.12
N PRO A 45 5.74 14.55 16.27
CA PRO A 45 6.27 15.10 17.53
C PRO A 45 7.57 14.42 18.00
N LEU A 46 7.69 13.11 17.77
CA LEU A 46 8.87 12.36 18.16
C LEU A 46 10.11 12.80 17.36
N LEU A 47 9.95 13.04 16.05
CA LEU A 47 11.03 13.58 15.21
C LEU A 47 11.50 14.95 15.67
N ILE A 48 10.56 15.84 16.04
CA ILE A 48 10.88 17.15 16.63
C ILE A 48 11.65 16.97 17.94
N PHE A 49 11.22 16.06 18.81
CA PHE A 49 11.89 15.77 20.07
C PHE A 49 13.33 15.27 19.88
N PHE A 50 13.59 14.50 18.82
CA PHE A 50 14.94 14.06 18.45
C PHE A 50 15.77 15.11 17.69
N GLY A 51 15.25 16.32 17.49
CA GLY A 51 15.97 17.42 16.86
C GLY A 51 16.03 17.33 15.32
N VAL A 52 15.09 16.62 14.70
CA VAL A 52 14.94 16.63 13.24
C VAL A 52 14.26 17.93 12.82
N ASP A 53 14.93 18.72 11.99
CA ASP A 53 14.35 19.94 11.41
C ASP A 53 13.24 19.54 10.45
N LEU A 54 12.00 19.88 10.76
CA LEU A 54 10.85 19.66 9.88
C LEU A 54 10.68 20.86 8.94
N SER A 55 10.96 20.65 7.66
CA SER A 55 10.68 21.62 6.60
C SER A 55 9.18 21.66 6.24
N ILE A 56 8.79 22.67 5.46
CA ILE A 56 7.46 22.76 4.82
C ILE A 56 7.13 21.51 3.99
N ASN A 57 8.14 20.74 3.60
CA ASN A 57 8.02 19.49 2.85
C ASN A 57 7.21 18.41 3.58
N VAL A 58 7.06 18.50 4.90
CA VAL A 58 6.14 17.64 5.66
C VAL A 58 4.70 17.78 5.18
N LEU A 59 4.30 18.89 4.55
CA LEU A 59 2.97 19.05 3.96
C LEU A 59 2.76 18.17 2.71
N LEU A 60 3.83 17.63 2.10
CA LEU A 60 3.72 16.64 1.01
C LEU A 60 3.41 15.24 1.54
N PHE A 61 3.66 14.99 2.83
CA PHE A 61 3.43 13.69 3.45
C PHE A 61 2.01 13.14 3.23
N PRO A 62 0.91 13.91 3.45
CA PRO A 62 -0.44 13.44 3.16
C PRO A 62 -0.67 13.05 1.68
N VAL A 63 -0.01 13.73 0.74
CA VAL A 63 -0.12 13.42 -0.70
C VAL A 63 0.51 12.07 -1.00
N ILE A 64 1.72 11.82 -0.47
CA ILE A 64 2.43 10.54 -0.59
C ILE A 64 1.59 9.42 0.04
N GLN A 65 1.04 9.68 1.22
CA GLN A 65 0.19 8.75 1.95
C GLN A 65 -1.08 8.37 1.17
N VAL A 66 -1.71 9.32 0.48
CA VAL A 66 -2.86 9.05 -0.41
C VAL A 66 -2.44 8.23 -1.62
N ALA A 67 -1.29 8.52 -2.24
CA ALA A 67 -0.79 7.72 -3.35
C ALA A 67 -0.53 6.26 -2.92
N PHE A 68 0.05 6.06 -1.73
CA PHE A 68 0.26 4.75 -1.13
C PHE A 68 -1.07 4.03 -0.85
N LEU A 69 -2.08 4.72 -0.31
CA LEU A 69 -3.43 4.17 -0.13
C LEU A 69 -3.99 3.64 -1.45
N VAL A 70 -3.90 4.42 -2.53
CA VAL A 70 -4.43 4.03 -3.85
C VAL A 70 -3.71 2.79 -4.39
N LEU A 71 -2.39 2.74 -4.27
CA LEU A 71 -1.57 1.58 -4.66
C LEU A 71 -2.01 0.32 -3.88
N VAL A 72 -2.11 0.42 -2.55
CA VAL A 72 -2.49 -0.69 -1.66
C VAL A 72 -3.93 -1.12 -1.91
N TYR A 73 -4.84 -0.19 -2.19
CA TYR A 73 -6.23 -0.52 -2.51
C TYR A 73 -6.34 -1.29 -3.84
N GLY A 74 -5.64 -0.84 -4.89
CA GLY A 74 -5.58 -1.56 -6.17
C GLY A 74 -5.07 -2.99 -6.01
N LEU A 75 -3.97 -3.16 -5.28
CA LEU A 75 -3.42 -4.49 -4.96
C LEU A 75 -4.38 -5.32 -4.10
N SER A 76 -5.03 -4.71 -3.12
CA SER A 76 -6.00 -5.40 -2.25
C SER A 76 -7.20 -5.91 -3.02
N LEU A 77 -7.66 -5.20 -4.06
CA LEU A 77 -8.72 -5.69 -4.95
C LEU A 77 -8.27 -6.92 -5.73
N ILE A 78 -7.05 -6.93 -6.27
CA ILE A 78 -6.49 -8.10 -6.97
C ILE A 78 -6.43 -9.31 -6.04
N LEU A 79 -5.82 -9.13 -4.87
CA LEU A 79 -5.63 -10.22 -3.91
C LEU A 79 -6.95 -10.73 -3.35
N ALA A 80 -7.88 -9.84 -2.99
CA ALA A 80 -9.20 -10.24 -2.51
C ALA A 80 -9.96 -11.02 -3.58
N ALA A 81 -9.86 -10.63 -4.85
CA ALA A 81 -10.53 -11.35 -5.92
C ALA A 81 -9.92 -12.74 -6.19
N LEU A 82 -8.59 -12.84 -6.14
CA LEU A 82 -7.90 -14.11 -6.33
C LEU A 82 -8.11 -15.06 -5.14
N TYR A 83 -8.16 -14.53 -3.91
CA TYR A 83 -8.34 -15.31 -2.69
C TYR A 83 -9.68 -16.07 -2.64
N VAL A 84 -10.72 -15.54 -3.30
CA VAL A 84 -12.01 -16.26 -3.43
C VAL A 84 -11.83 -17.60 -4.14
N TYR A 85 -10.96 -17.67 -5.16
CA TYR A 85 -10.68 -18.90 -5.91
C TYR A 85 -9.57 -19.75 -5.28
N TYR A 86 -8.54 -19.09 -4.75
CA TYR A 86 -7.33 -19.76 -4.28
C TYR A 86 -7.06 -19.40 -2.82
N ARG A 87 -7.58 -20.23 -1.91
CA ARG A 87 -7.42 -20.03 -0.45
C ARG A 87 -5.97 -20.14 0.01
N ASP A 88 -5.13 -20.86 -0.72
CA ASP A 88 -3.69 -21.03 -0.41
C ASP A 88 -2.87 -19.74 -0.67
N LEU A 89 -3.46 -18.72 -1.30
CA LEU A 89 -2.79 -17.44 -1.51
C LEU A 89 -2.42 -16.74 -0.21
N ASN A 90 -3.05 -17.08 0.92
CA ASN A 90 -2.69 -16.46 2.20
C ASN A 90 -1.24 -16.74 2.58
N GLN A 91 -0.84 -18.01 2.53
CA GLN A 91 0.50 -18.41 2.93
C GLN A 91 1.56 -17.94 1.93
N ILE A 92 1.23 -17.92 0.64
CA ILE A 92 2.11 -17.37 -0.40
C ILE A 92 2.31 -15.86 -0.17
N TRP A 93 1.23 -15.15 0.14
CA TRP A 93 1.28 -13.70 0.36
C TRP A 93 2.11 -13.34 1.60
N ASP A 94 2.05 -14.13 2.67
CA ASP A 94 2.87 -13.91 3.87
C ASP A 94 4.37 -14.01 3.56
N VAL A 95 4.78 -15.02 2.80
CA VAL A 95 6.17 -15.17 2.36
C VAL A 95 6.59 -14.02 1.45
N LEU A 96 5.72 -13.59 0.53
CA LEU A 96 6.00 -12.46 -0.37
C LEU A 96 6.14 -11.14 0.38
N LEU A 97 5.30 -10.89 1.40
CA LEU A 97 5.43 -9.70 2.25
C LEU A 97 6.75 -9.73 3.04
N GLN A 98 7.12 -10.88 3.59
CA GLN A 98 8.38 -11.01 4.30
C GLN A 98 9.59 -10.78 3.38
N ALA A 99 9.59 -11.37 2.18
CA ALA A 99 10.63 -11.13 1.19
C ALA A 99 10.66 -9.66 0.74
N GLY A 100 9.49 -9.07 0.47
CA GLY A 100 9.33 -7.67 0.09
C GLY A 100 9.86 -6.70 1.14
N PHE A 101 9.69 -7.01 2.42
CA PHE A 101 10.23 -6.19 3.52
C PHE A 101 11.76 -6.07 3.48
N PHE A 102 12.48 -7.14 3.11
CA PHE A 102 13.94 -7.11 2.98
C PHE A 102 14.40 -6.58 1.62
N LEU A 103 13.60 -6.77 0.57
CA LEU A 103 13.87 -6.25 -0.78
C LEU A 103 13.57 -4.76 -0.92
N SER A 104 12.82 -4.17 0.01
CA SER A 104 12.66 -2.73 0.12
C SER A 104 13.60 -2.17 1.19
N PRO A 105 14.17 -0.97 1.00
CA PRO A 105 15.10 -0.34 1.94
C PRO A 105 14.34 0.24 3.15
N ILE A 106 13.65 -0.62 3.90
CA ILE A 106 12.89 -0.26 5.11
C ILE A 106 13.83 -0.19 6.31
N VAL A 107 14.66 -1.23 6.50
CA VAL A 107 15.57 -1.34 7.65
C VAL A 107 16.97 -0.79 7.40
N TYR A 108 17.30 -0.51 6.13
CA TYR A 108 18.58 0.05 5.72
C TYR A 108 18.37 1.23 4.74
N PRO A 109 19.30 2.20 4.69
CA PRO A 109 19.24 3.28 3.72
C PRO A 109 19.58 2.78 2.32
N ILE A 110 19.00 3.38 1.28
CA ILE A 110 19.24 2.93 -0.10
C ILE A 110 20.71 3.09 -0.55
N SER A 111 21.46 3.97 0.10
CA SER A 111 22.88 4.25 -0.17
C SER A 111 23.84 3.06 0.02
N ILE A 112 23.46 2.02 0.77
CA ILE A 112 24.28 0.81 0.92
C ILE A 112 24.12 -0.17 -0.25
N VAL A 113 23.10 0.03 -1.09
CA VAL A 113 22.81 -0.87 -2.20
C VAL A 113 23.81 -0.60 -3.33
N PRO A 114 24.50 -1.62 -3.88
CA PRO A 114 25.41 -1.41 -4.99
C PRO A 114 24.72 -0.79 -6.19
N GLU A 115 25.37 0.14 -6.88
CA GLU A 115 24.79 0.91 -8.00
C GLU A 115 24.15 0.04 -9.09
N LYS A 116 24.75 -1.14 -9.36
CA LYS A 116 24.22 -2.13 -10.32
C LYS A 116 22.79 -2.57 -10.00
N TYR A 117 22.41 -2.61 -8.72
CA TYR A 117 21.10 -3.08 -8.27
C TYR A 117 20.12 -1.94 -8.00
N LEU A 118 20.59 -0.70 -7.94
CA LEU A 118 19.77 0.47 -7.61
C LEU A 118 18.58 0.62 -8.57
N GLY A 119 18.78 0.37 -9.87
CA GLY A 119 17.70 0.42 -10.86
C GLY A 119 16.55 -0.56 -10.56
N TYR A 120 16.86 -1.78 -10.14
CA TYR A 120 15.82 -2.77 -9.79
C TYR A 120 15.05 -2.38 -8.53
N TYR A 121 15.73 -1.78 -7.55
CA TYR A 121 15.10 -1.26 -6.35
C TYR A 121 14.14 -0.11 -6.68
N MET A 122 14.55 0.80 -7.57
CA MET A 122 13.77 1.97 -7.93
C MET A 122 12.59 1.68 -8.88
N MET A 123 12.58 0.51 -9.52
CA MET A 123 11.40 0.01 -10.24
C MET A 123 10.25 -0.40 -9.30
N ASN A 124 10.53 -0.62 -8.01
CA ASN A 124 9.50 -0.96 -7.04
C ASN A 124 8.84 0.32 -6.49
N PRO A 125 7.54 0.56 -6.73
CA PRO A 125 6.86 1.77 -6.24
C PRO A 125 6.85 1.86 -4.71
N VAL A 126 6.89 0.73 -3.99
CA VAL A 126 6.98 0.73 -2.52
C VAL A 126 8.33 1.29 -2.07
N THR A 127 9.42 0.92 -2.74
CA THR A 127 10.75 1.45 -2.45
C THR A 127 10.82 2.95 -2.68
N VAL A 128 10.26 3.45 -3.78
CA VAL A 128 10.20 4.88 -4.08
C VAL A 128 9.41 5.63 -2.99
N ILE A 129 8.25 5.12 -2.58
CA ILE A 129 7.44 5.72 -1.51
C ILE A 129 8.20 5.79 -0.18
N ILE A 130 8.95 4.73 0.17
CA ILE A 130 9.77 4.72 1.39
C ILE A 130 10.84 5.81 1.33
N GLU A 131 11.51 5.98 0.19
CA GLU A 131 12.54 7.02 0.04
C GLU A 131 11.92 8.41 0.12
N MET A 132 10.77 8.64 -0.53
CA MET A 132 10.05 9.91 -0.42
C MET A 132 9.64 10.23 1.04
N TYR A 133 9.29 9.23 1.86
CA TYR A 133 9.06 9.45 3.29
C TYR A 133 10.33 9.84 4.03
N ARG A 134 11.49 9.25 3.69
CA ARG A 134 12.77 9.63 4.30
C ARG A 134 13.17 11.05 3.92
N GLU A 135 13.11 11.39 2.65
CA GLU A 135 13.41 12.74 2.15
C GLU A 135 12.55 13.79 2.85
N THR A 136 11.23 13.57 2.90
CA THR A 136 10.29 14.55 3.47
C THR A 136 10.32 14.65 5.00
N LEU A 137 10.49 13.54 5.72
CA LEU A 137 10.39 13.52 7.19
C LEU A 137 11.74 13.58 7.92
N LEU A 138 12.81 13.03 7.34
CA LEU A 138 14.12 12.90 8.00
C LEU A 138 15.15 13.89 7.45
N TYR A 139 15.18 14.10 6.13
CA TYR A 139 16.21 14.93 5.49
C TYR A 139 15.74 16.33 5.12
N SER A 140 14.44 16.62 5.29
CA SER A 140 13.85 17.91 4.89
C SER A 140 14.05 18.23 3.41
N GLU A 141 14.23 17.21 2.58
CA GLU A 141 14.40 17.31 1.15
C GLU A 141 13.06 17.18 0.44
N THR A 142 12.99 17.75 -0.76
CA THR A 142 11.78 17.70 -1.59
C THR A 142 11.90 16.52 -2.53
N PRO A 143 10.94 15.58 -2.54
CA PRO A 143 10.98 14.45 -3.45
C PRO A 143 11.09 14.88 -4.90
N SER A 144 11.88 14.12 -5.67
CA SER A 144 12.00 14.33 -7.10
C SER A 144 10.64 14.26 -7.78
N LEU A 145 10.37 15.20 -8.70
CA LEU A 145 9.14 15.19 -9.47
C LEU A 145 8.99 13.90 -10.30
N GLY A 146 10.11 13.28 -10.70
CA GLY A 146 10.12 11.99 -11.38
C GLY A 146 9.57 10.86 -10.51
N ASP A 147 9.95 10.84 -9.23
CA ASP A 147 9.52 9.82 -8.28
C ASP A 147 8.05 9.97 -7.93
N VAL A 148 7.60 11.21 -7.71
CA VAL A 148 6.16 11.53 -7.54
C VAL A 148 5.36 11.05 -8.75
N ALA A 149 5.80 11.39 -9.97
CA ALA A 149 5.10 11.01 -11.20
C ALA A 149 5.07 9.48 -11.38
N PHE A 150 6.18 8.80 -11.10
CA PHE A 150 6.28 7.34 -11.17
C PHE A 150 5.33 6.67 -10.18
N VAL A 151 5.31 7.10 -8.92
CA VAL A 151 4.42 6.54 -7.89
C VAL A 151 2.95 6.78 -8.25
N MET A 152 2.59 7.97 -8.73
CA MET A 152 1.22 8.28 -9.14
C MET A 152 0.79 7.42 -10.34
N ALA A 153 1.67 7.24 -11.33
CA ALA A 153 1.41 6.37 -12.48
C ALA A 153 1.25 4.90 -12.05
N ALA A 154 2.12 4.40 -11.18
CA ALA A 154 2.06 3.05 -10.65
C ALA A 154 0.79 2.81 -9.82
N ALA A 155 0.41 3.76 -8.95
CA ALA A 155 -0.81 3.70 -8.15
C ALA A 155 -2.05 3.69 -9.05
N GLY A 156 -2.10 4.57 -10.06
CA GLY A 156 -3.20 4.61 -11.04
C GLY A 156 -3.31 3.32 -11.86
N ALA A 157 -2.18 2.80 -12.35
CA ALA A 157 -2.13 1.54 -13.09
C ALA A 157 -2.59 0.36 -12.25
N MET A 158 -2.13 0.27 -10.98
CA MET A 158 -2.52 -0.79 -10.06
C MET A 158 -4.00 -0.71 -9.70
N LEU A 159 -4.53 0.49 -9.46
CA LEU A 159 -5.96 0.69 -9.20
C LEU A 159 -6.80 0.28 -10.41
N PHE A 160 -6.40 0.70 -11.61
CA PHE A 160 -7.11 0.35 -12.84
C PHE A 160 -7.10 -1.18 -13.07
N ALA A 161 -5.93 -1.81 -12.96
CA ALA A 161 -5.78 -3.25 -13.10
C ALA A 161 -6.61 -4.01 -12.04
N GLY A 162 -6.53 -3.59 -10.78
CA GLY A 162 -7.29 -4.19 -9.69
C GLY A 162 -8.80 -4.05 -9.85
N ALA A 163 -9.27 -2.85 -10.21
CA ALA A 163 -10.69 -2.62 -10.45
C ALA A 163 -11.22 -3.35 -11.69
N ALA A 164 -10.40 -3.50 -12.74
CA ALA A 164 -10.77 -4.26 -13.93
C ALA A 164 -10.83 -5.77 -13.66
N LEU A 165 -9.83 -6.31 -12.97
CA LEU A 165 -9.78 -7.72 -12.59
C LEU A 165 -10.91 -8.08 -11.62
N PHE A 166 -11.11 -7.25 -10.59
CA PHE A 166 -12.19 -7.45 -9.62
C PHE A 166 -13.55 -7.49 -10.31
N ARG A 167 -13.85 -6.53 -11.20
CA ARG A 167 -15.12 -6.51 -11.95
C ARG A 167 -15.32 -7.72 -12.85
N ARG A 168 -14.24 -8.27 -13.43
CA ARG A 168 -14.31 -9.50 -14.25
C ARG A 168 -14.61 -10.73 -13.39
N LEU A 169 -13.95 -10.85 -12.24
CA LEU A 169 -14.08 -12.00 -11.35
C LEU A 169 -15.35 -11.95 -10.49
N GLU A 170 -15.82 -10.75 -10.12
CA GLU A 170 -17.02 -10.55 -9.29
C GLU A 170 -18.29 -11.19 -9.89
N ARG A 171 -18.38 -11.26 -11.22
CA ARG A 171 -19.48 -11.92 -11.94
C ARG A 171 -19.56 -13.42 -11.66
N ARG A 172 -18.42 -14.05 -11.40
CA ARG A 172 -18.29 -15.50 -11.14
C ARG A 172 -18.24 -15.83 -9.65
N PHE A 173 -18.15 -14.85 -8.76
CA PHE A 173 -18.16 -15.10 -7.32
C PHE A 173 -19.45 -15.75 -6.82
N ALA A 174 -20.58 -15.59 -7.51
CA ALA A 174 -21.83 -16.23 -7.12
C ALA A 174 -21.86 -17.74 -7.39
N GLU A 175 -20.95 -18.26 -8.22
CA GLU A 175 -20.85 -19.68 -8.55
C GLU A 175 -19.85 -20.43 -7.65
N GLU A 176 -18.96 -19.72 -6.96
CA GLU A 176 -17.77 -20.27 -6.25
C GLU A 176 -17.78 -20.04 -4.73
N ILE A 177 -18.70 -19.21 -4.22
CA ILE A 177 -18.96 -19.02 -2.77
C ILE A 177 -20.04 -19.98 -2.33
#